data_AF-A0AAJ3MYS1-F1
#
_entry.id   AF-A0AAJ3MYS1-F1
#
_cell.length_a   1.000
_cell.length_b   1.000
_cell.length_c   1.000
_cell.angle_alpha   90.00
_cell.angle_beta   90.00
_cell.angle_gamma   90.00
#
_symmetry.space_group_name_H-M   'P 1'
#
loop_
_entity.id
_entity.type
_entity.pdbx_description
1 polymer ?
#
loop_
_entity_poly.entity_id
_entity_poly.type
_entity_poly.pdbx_seq_one_letter_code
_entity_poly.pdbx_strand_id
1 'polypeptide(L)'
;MATVIFTPAAISVSAAKDYYEKRELAQEQLFAYYHHLNSGDDELAIAAFNEFLRCGNEAADAHKIYLEKHNDWAMWRANRR
;
A
#
# COMPACT_ATOMS: atom_id res chain seq x y z
N MET A 1 18.53 7.89 23.24
CA MET A 1 17.34 7.53 22.44
C MET A 1 17.51 6.09 21.99
N ALA A 2 16.56 5.21 22.31
CA ALA A 2 16.61 3.82 21.85
C ALA A 2 16.19 3.78 20.37
N THR A 3 17.10 3.38 19.48
CA THR A 3 16.79 3.18 18.06
C THR A 3 15.96 1.90 17.93
N VAL A 4 14.68 2.03 17.57
CA VAL A 4 13.81 0.88 17.28
C VAL A 4 14.25 0.29 15.93
N ILE A 5 14.86 -0.90 15.96
CA ILE A 5 15.33 -1.59 14.76
C ILE A 5 14.31 -2.68 14.39
N PHE A 6 13.65 -2.52 13.25
CA PHE A 6 12.76 -3.55 12.72
C PHE A 6 13.58 -4.65 12.05
N THR A 7 13.39 -5.91 12.46
CA THR A 7 13.93 -7.06 11.74
C THR A 7 13.20 -7.23 10.40
N PRO A 8 13.78 -7.91 9.38
CA PRO A 8 13.10 -8.13 8.10
C PRO A 8 11.75 -8.81 8.26
N ALA A 9 11.66 -9.75 9.21
CA ALA A 9 10.41 -10.40 9.58
C ALA A 9 9.39 -9.39 10.10
N ALA A 10 9.76 -8.49 11.01
CA ALA A 10 8.88 -7.44 11.53
C ALA A 10 8.46 -6.41 10.45
N ILE A 11 9.35 -6.07 9.51
CA ILE A 11 9.06 -5.20 8.36
C ILE A 11 8.05 -5.88 7.43
N SER A 12 8.25 -7.17 7.14
CA SER A 12 7.35 -7.95 6.29
C SER A 12 5.96 -8.13 6.91
N VAL A 13 5.87 -8.32 8.22
CA VAL A 13 4.59 -8.60 8.89
C VAL A 13 3.76 -7.34 9.12
N SER A 14 4.39 -6.18 9.35
CA SER A 14 3.68 -4.95 9.67
C SER A 14 3.53 -4.00 8.48
N ALA A 15 4.64 -3.53 7.91
CA ALA A 15 4.62 -2.51 6.86
C ALA A 15 4.29 -3.09 5.49
N ALA A 16 4.81 -4.28 5.15
CA ALA A 16 4.46 -4.90 3.88
C ALA A 16 3.00 -5.37 3.85
N LYS A 17 2.51 -5.94 4.96
CA LYS A 17 1.10 -6.33 5.10
C LYS A 17 0.16 -5.14 4.89
N ASP A 18 0.41 -4.01 5.58
CA ASP A 18 -0.41 -2.80 5.45
C ASP A 18 -0.44 -2.27 4.00
N TYR A 19 0.71 -2.28 3.32
CA TYR A 19 0.79 -1.94 1.90
C TYR A 19 -0.06 -2.88 1.02
N TYR A 20 0.07 -4.20 1.20
CA TYR A 20 -0.66 -5.16 0.38
C TYR A 20 -2.18 -5.08 0.60
N GLU A 21 -2.63 -4.94 1.85
CA GLU A 21 -4.07 -4.77 2.16
C GLU A 21 -4.65 -3.52 1.47
N LYS A 22 -3.93 -2.39 1.52
CA LYS A 22 -4.36 -1.15 0.84
C LYS A 22 -4.38 -1.29 -0.68
N ARG A 23 -3.39 -2.01 -1.23
CA ARG A 23 -3.32 -2.28 -2.66
C ARG A 23 -4.46 -3.19 -3.13
N GLU A 24 -4.80 -4.22 -2.36
CA GLU A 24 -5.94 -5.11 -2.65
C GLU A 24 -7.25 -4.32 -2.69
N LEU A 25 -7.49 -3.44 -1.70
CA LEU A 25 -8.66 -2.56 -1.68
C LEU A 25 -8.73 -1.65 -2.92
N ALA A 26 -7.60 -1.05 -3.33
CA ALA A 26 -7.57 -0.25 -4.55
C ALA A 26 -7.94 -1.10 -5.78
N GLN A 27 -7.42 -2.33 -5.86
CA GLN A 27 -7.70 -3.23 -6.98
C GLN A 27 -9.17 -3.66 -7.03
N GLU A 28 -9.81 -3.90 -5.88
CA GLU A 28 -11.25 -4.17 -5.81
C GLU A 28 -12.08 -3.01 -6.37
N GLN A 29 -11.73 -1.76 -6.03
CA GLN A 29 -12.43 -0.58 -6.55
C GLN A 29 -12.24 -0.41 -8.06
N LEU A 30 -11.06 -0.76 -8.58
CA LEU A 30 -10.82 -0.78 -10.02
C LEU A 30 -11.69 -1.83 -10.72
N PHE A 31 -11.88 -3.01 -10.12
CA PHE A 31 -12.79 -4.02 -10.66
C PHE A 31 -14.26 -3.56 -10.59
N ALA A 32 -14.67 -2.92 -9.50
CA ALA A 32 -16.00 -2.33 -9.38
C ALA A 32 -16.24 -1.27 -10.46
N TYR A 33 -15.26 -0.40 -10.72
CA TYR A 33 -15.31 0.58 -11.81
C TYR A 33 -15.61 -0.08 -13.16
N TYR A 34 -14.85 -1.10 -13.55
CA TYR A 34 -15.08 -1.80 -14.82
C TYR A 34 -16.43 -2.51 -14.86
N HIS A 35 -16.88 -3.06 -13.73
CA HIS A 35 -18.20 -3.69 -13.62
C HIS A 35 -19.32 -2.67 -13.88
N HIS A 36 -19.29 -1.51 -13.21
CA HIS A 36 -20.30 -0.46 -13.38
C HIS A 36 -20.27 0.16 -14.79
N LEU A 37 -19.07 0.35 -15.35
CA LEU A 37 -18.90 0.83 -16.72
C LEU A 37 -19.51 -0.12 -17.75
N ASN A 38 -19.33 -1.44 -17.57
CA ASN A 38 -19.96 -2.45 -18.42
C ASN A 38 -21.48 -2.54 -18.23
N SER A 39 -21.98 -2.09 -17.06
CA SER A 39 -23.41 -2.07 -16.73
C SER A 39 -24.11 -0.82 -17.26
N GLY A 40 -23.37 0.19 -17.71
CA GLY A 40 -23.88 1.50 -18.09
C GLY A 40 -24.28 2.40 -16.92
N ASP A 41 -23.80 2.09 -15.70
CA ASP A 41 -24.06 2.89 -14.50
C ASP A 41 -22.88 3.86 -14.27
N ASP A 42 -22.93 4.99 -14.96
CA ASP A 42 -21.85 5.97 -14.98
C ASP A 42 -21.61 6.62 -13.61
N GLU A 43 -22.66 6.82 -12.80
CA GLU A 43 -22.53 7.41 -11.46
C GLU A 43 -21.75 6.49 -10.52
N LEU A 44 -22.10 5.20 -10.49
CA LEU A 44 -21.37 4.23 -9.68
C LEU A 44 -19.97 3.96 -10.23
N ALA A 45 -19.78 4.01 -11.55
CA ALA A 45 -18.45 3.91 -12.15
C ALA A 45 -17.55 5.08 -11.69
N ILE A 46 -18.03 6.33 -11.75
CA ILE A 46 -17.28 7.50 -11.30
C ILE A 46 -16.96 7.39 -9.80
N ALA A 47 -17.93 6.97 -8.98
CA ALA A 47 -17.71 6.77 -7.55
C ALA A 47 -16.62 5.73 -7.27
N ALA A 48 -16.69 4.55 -7.91
CA ALA A 48 -15.69 3.49 -7.77
C ALA A 48 -14.30 3.93 -8.26
N PHE A 49 -14.24 4.73 -9.33
CA PHE A 49 -12.97 5.26 -9.83
C PHE A 49 -12.32 6.27 -8.85
N ASN A 50 -13.12 7.17 -8.27
CA ASN A 50 -12.62 8.10 -7.26
C ASN A 50 -12.10 7.36 -6.03
N GLU A 51 -12.81 6.30 -5.61
CA GLU A 51 -12.40 5.47 -4.49
C GLU A 51 -11.13 4.67 -4.80
N PHE A 52 -10.99 4.16 -6.02
CA PHE A 52 -9.74 3.57 -6.51
C PHE A 52 -8.57 4.56 -6.39
N LEU A 53 -8.74 5.81 -6.80
CA LEU A 53 -7.68 6.83 -6.69
C LEU A 53 -7.31 7.10 -5.23
N ARG A 54 -8.30 7.20 -4.34
CA ARG A 54 -8.08 7.38 -2.90
C ARG A 54 -7.28 6.22 -2.32
N CYS A 55 -7.76 4.99 -2.50
CA CYS A 55 -7.09 3.77 -2.03
C CYS A 55 -5.70 3.61 -2.65
N GLY A 56 -5.54 3.94 -3.93
CA GLY A 56 -4.27 3.88 -4.65
C GLY A 56 -3.21 4.83 -4.07
N ASN A 57 -3.61 6.05 -3.71
CA ASN A 57 -2.72 7.00 -3.02
C ASN A 57 -2.32 6.50 -1.64
N GLU A 58 -3.26 5.96 -0.86
CA GLU A 58 -2.96 5.37 0.45
C GLU A 58 -2.00 4.17 0.34
N ALA A 59 -2.17 3.33 -0.67
CA ALA A 59 -1.25 2.23 -0.95
C ALA A 59 0.14 2.74 -1.36
N ALA A 60 0.23 3.83 -2.14
CA ALA A 60 1.50 4.43 -2.52
C ALA A 60 2.26 4.99 -1.30
N ASP A 61 1.56 5.65 -0.39
CA ASP A 61 2.13 6.15 0.87
C ASP A 61 2.61 5.01 1.77
N ALA A 62 1.80 3.95 1.92
CA ALA A 62 2.19 2.76 2.66
C ALA A 62 3.42 2.06 2.03
N HIS A 63 3.50 2.01 0.70
CA HIS A 63 4.66 1.48 -0.01
C HIS A 63 5.93 2.28 0.27
N LYS A 64 5.83 3.61 0.27
CA LYS A 64 6.95 4.50 0.61
C LYS A 64 7.47 4.22 2.02
N ILE A 65 6.57 4.13 3.01
CA ILE A 65 6.92 3.80 4.40
C ILE A 65 7.59 2.43 4.50
N TYR A 66 7.09 1.44 3.76
CA TYR A 66 7.69 0.11 3.70
C TYR A 66 9.13 0.16 3.16
N LEU A 67 9.37 0.88 2.06
CA LEU A 67 10.69 1.04 1.47
C LEU A 67 11.66 1.79 2.39
N GLU A 68 11.19 2.85 3.06
CA GLU A 68 11.97 3.60 4.06
C GLU A 68 12.45 2.67 5.19
N LYS A 69 11.52 1.90 5.79
CA LYS A 69 11.85 0.94 6.86
C LYS A 69 12.82 -0.15 6.39
N HIS A 70 12.62 -0.65 5.16
CA HIS A 70 13.52 -1.64 4.58
C HIS A 70 14.93 -1.07 4.37
N ASN A 71 15.03 0.17 3.89
CA ASN A 71 16.29 0.87 3.71
C ASN A 71 17.00 1.12 5.04
N ASP A 72 16.28 1.58 6.07
CA ASP A 72 16.82 1.78 7.42
C ASP A 72 17.43 0.51 8.00
N TRP A 73 16.73 -0.63 7.84
CA TRP A 73 17.26 -1.92 8.24
C TRP A 73 18.51 -2.32 7.44
N ALA A 74 18.51 -2.10 6.13
CA ALA A 74 19.65 -2.42 5.27
C ALA A 74 20.89 -1.59 5.65
N MET A 75 20.73 -0.29 5.89
CA MET A 75 21.79 0.60 6.36
C MET A 75 22.31 0.20 7.74
N TRP A 76 21.41 -0.10 8.69
CA TRP A 76 21.81 -0.59 10.01
C TRP A 76 22.64 -1.87 9.91
N ARG A 77 22.24 -2.81 9.04
CA ARG A 77 22.97 -4.06 8.82
C ARG A 77 24.34 -3.81 8.20
N ALA A 78 24.45 -2.90 7.24
CA ALA A 78 25.70 -2.57 6.56
C ALA A 78 26.72 -1.91 7.51
N ASN A 79 26.26 -0.97 8.34
CA ASN A 79 27.10 -0.24 9.31
C ASN A 79 27.45 -1.07 10.57
N ARG A 80 26.97 -2.31 10.64
CA ARG A 80 27.29 -3.25 11.73
C ARG A 80 28.56 -4.08 11.45
N ARG A 81 29.08 -4.01 10.22
CA ARG A 81 30.41 -4.52 9.86
C ARG A 81 31.46 -3.43 10.08
#